data_AF-A0A4U6VKC7-F1
#
_entry.id   AF-A0A4U6VKC7-F1
#
_cell.length_a   1.000
_cell.length_b   1.000
_cell.length_c   1.000
_cell.angle_alpha   90.00
_cell.angle_beta   90.00
_cell.angle_gamma   90.00
#
_symmetry.space_group_name_H-M   'P 1'
#
loop_
_entity.id
_entity.type
_entity.pdbx_description
1 polymer ?
#
loop_
_entity_poly.entity_id
_entity_poly.type
_entity_poly.pdbx_seq_one_letter_code
_entity_poly.pdbx_strand_id
1 'polypeptide(L)'
;MWLFSSTTYETGGERYWRDCLRFAYDFPVGNSTKDWPDKPQRLREVVENFTLLARGLAMELLWLLCEGMGLPLDYFEGDLRGGYVTLDINHYPPCPNPSITLGLPPHCDRYLIAILLPGRVPGLEVVYRGRLDQG
;
A
#
# COMPACT_ATOMS: atom_id res chain seq x y z
N MET A 1 5.66 -7.29 -13.88
CA MET A 1 5.96 -6.73 -12.55
C MET A 1 6.92 -5.57 -12.67
N TRP A 2 6.66 -4.45 -12.00
CA TRP A 2 7.61 -3.34 -11.92
C TRP A 2 8.24 -3.30 -10.53
N LEU A 3 9.43 -3.89 -10.39
CA LEU A 3 10.19 -3.83 -9.15
C LEU A 3 10.99 -2.51 -9.17
N PHE A 4 10.40 -1.45 -8.62
CA PHE A 4 11.12 -0.20 -8.36
C PHE A 4 11.39 -0.12 -6.86
N SER A 5 12.66 -0.12 -6.46
CA SER A 5 13.01 0.64 -5.27
C SER A 5 12.76 2.11 -5.60
N SER A 6 12.11 2.88 -4.73
CA SER A 6 11.91 4.31 -4.98
C SER A 6 13.21 5.12 -5.07
N THR A 7 14.37 4.46 -5.00
CA THR A 7 15.59 4.96 -5.61
C THR A 7 15.52 4.85 -7.14
N THR A 8 14.88 5.81 -7.82
CA THR A 8 15.23 6.10 -9.22
C THR A 8 16.65 6.66 -9.22
N TYR A 9 17.66 5.78 -9.31
CA TYR A 9 19.06 6.17 -9.25
C TYR A 9 19.47 7.15 -10.37
N GLU A 10 18.72 7.20 -11.48
CA GLU A 10 19.16 7.84 -12.73
C GLU A 10 18.43 9.12 -13.16
N THR A 11 17.40 9.61 -12.44
CA THR A 11 16.57 10.74 -12.94
C THR A 11 16.72 12.08 -12.22
N GLY A 12 17.66 12.22 -11.28
CA GLY A 12 17.97 13.53 -10.67
C GLY A 12 16.86 14.16 -9.82
N GLY A 13 15.80 13.41 -9.48
CA GLY A 13 14.70 13.88 -8.63
C GLY A 13 15.02 13.88 -7.14
N GLU A 14 14.18 14.57 -6.37
CA GLU A 14 14.20 14.57 -4.90
C GLU A 14 14.15 13.12 -4.36
N ARG A 15 15.00 12.83 -3.38
CA ARG A 15 15.13 11.49 -2.79
C ARG A 15 14.41 11.44 -1.45
N TYR A 16 13.66 10.38 -1.24
CA TYR A 16 13.00 10.12 0.04
C TYR A 16 13.73 9.00 0.79
N TRP A 17 13.73 9.09 2.12
CA TRP A 17 14.47 8.21 3.02
C TRP A 17 13.74 6.87 3.22
N ARG A 18 13.60 6.12 2.13
CA ARG A 18 12.96 4.80 2.12
C ARG A 18 13.46 3.91 0.98
N ASP A 19 13.40 2.62 1.22
CA ASP A 19 13.32 1.60 0.18
C ASP A 19 11.86 1.15 0.04
N CYS A 20 11.45 0.82 -1.18
CA CYS A 20 10.09 0.34 -1.44
C CYS A 20 10.14 -0.88 -2.35
N LEU A 21 9.38 -1.92 -2.02
CA LEU A 21 9.08 -3.01 -2.92
C LEU A 21 7.60 -2.94 -3.27
N ARG A 22 7.32 -2.58 -4.53
CA ARG A 22 5.96 -2.45 -5.06
C ARG A 22 5.58 -3.68 -5.88
N PHE A 23 4.43 -4.26 -5.56
CA PHE A 23 3.76 -5.23 -6.40
C PHE A 23 2.49 -4.64 -7.00
N ALA A 24 2.24 -5.00 -8.24
CA ALA A 24 1.14 -4.53 -9.05
C ALA A 24 0.63 -5.72 -9.87
N TYR A 25 -0.54 -6.25 -9.51
CA TYR A 25 -1.10 -7.47 -10.10
C TYR A 25 -2.61 -7.52 -9.96
N ASP A 26 -3.25 -8.34 -10.80
CA ASP A 26 -4.67 -8.65 -10.67
C ASP A 26 -4.90 -9.69 -9.57
N PHE A 27 -6.01 -9.55 -8.85
CA PHE A 27 -6.48 -10.51 -7.86
C PHE A 27 -7.76 -11.21 -8.34
N PRO A 28 -7.86 -12.56 -8.24
CA PRO A 28 -6.84 -13.48 -7.72
C PRO A 28 -5.60 -13.54 -8.61
N VAL A 29 -4.44 -13.78 -8.00
CA VAL A 29 -3.17 -13.84 -8.73
C VAL A 29 -3.20 -15.01 -9.71
N GLY A 30 -2.98 -14.73 -10.99
CA GLY A 30 -2.95 -15.76 -12.04
C GLY A 30 -1.78 -16.75 -11.90
N ASN A 31 -1.81 -17.83 -12.67
CA ASN A 31 -0.80 -18.91 -12.59
C ASN A 31 0.60 -18.54 -13.14
N SER A 32 0.78 -17.34 -13.71
CA SER A 32 2.08 -16.91 -14.23
C SER A 32 3.09 -16.69 -13.10
N THR A 33 4.24 -17.34 -13.16
CA THR A 33 5.37 -17.13 -12.25
C THR A 33 6.39 -16.14 -12.81
N LYS A 34 6.31 -15.77 -14.09
CA LYS A 34 7.31 -14.94 -14.78
C LYS A 34 7.47 -13.54 -14.18
N ASP A 35 6.44 -13.07 -13.49
CA ASP A 35 6.36 -11.76 -12.87
C ASP A 35 6.64 -11.78 -11.37
N TRP A 36 7.15 -12.89 -10.80
CA TRP A 36 7.47 -12.98 -9.38
C TRP A 36 8.97 -13.24 -9.20
N PRO A 37 9.62 -12.62 -8.20
CA PRO A 37 11.02 -12.92 -7.92
C PRO A 37 11.15 -14.32 -7.32
N ASP A 38 12.20 -15.05 -7.71
CA ASP A 38 12.46 -16.40 -7.20
C ASP A 38 12.87 -16.43 -5.72
N LYS A 39 13.28 -15.27 -5.18
CA LYS A 39 13.72 -15.12 -3.80
C LYS A 39 13.05 -13.92 -3.11
N PRO A 40 12.65 -14.08 -1.84
CA PRO A 40 12.61 -15.35 -1.09
C PRO A 40 11.53 -16.31 -1.64
N GLN A 41 11.75 -17.62 -1.57
CA GLN A 41 10.90 -18.64 -2.21
C GLN A 41 9.41 -18.56 -1.81
N ARG A 42 9.14 -18.11 -0.57
CA ARG A 42 7.78 -17.98 -0.04
C ARG A 42 7.16 -16.59 -0.25
N LEU A 43 7.83 -15.68 -0.97
CA LEU A 43 7.35 -14.30 -1.11
C LEU A 43 5.95 -14.26 -1.71
N ARG A 44 5.74 -14.99 -2.81
CA ARG A 44 4.46 -15.06 -3.51
C ARG A 44 3.35 -15.56 -2.60
N GLU A 45 3.55 -16.71 -1.95
CA GLU A 45 2.60 -17.31 -1.02
C GLU A 45 2.20 -16.33 0.10
N VAL A 46 3.19 -15.64 0.69
CA VAL A 46 2.95 -14.68 1.77
C VAL A 46 2.18 -13.46 1.26
N VAL A 47 2.56 -12.92 0.10
CA VAL A 47 1.89 -11.75 -0.51
C VAL A 47 0.45 -12.08 -0.91
N GLU A 48 0.21 -13.25 -1.50
CA GLU A 48 -1.13 -13.73 -1.88
C GLU A 48 -2.03 -13.89 -0.64
N ASN A 49 -1.53 -14.56 0.40
CA ASN A 49 -2.26 -14.74 1.66
C ASN A 49 -2.57 -13.41 2.35
N PHE A 50 -1.59 -12.51 2.42
CA PHE A 50 -1.80 -11.16 2.96
C PHE A 50 -2.87 -10.41 2.17
N THR A 51 -2.80 -10.46 0.85
CA THR A 51 -3.76 -9.77 -0.04
C THR A 51 -5.17 -10.31 0.13
N LEU A 52 -5.33 -11.63 0.23
CA LEU A 52 -6.63 -12.26 0.45
C LEU A 52 -7.28 -11.72 1.74
N LEU A 53 -6.53 -11.72 2.85
CA LEU A 53 -7.03 -11.25 4.14
C LEU A 53 -7.29 -9.74 4.16
N ALA A 54 -6.36 -8.93 3.64
CA ALA A 54 -6.48 -7.49 3.59
C ALA A 54 -7.64 -7.02 2.71
N ARG A 55 -7.90 -7.70 1.58
CA ARG A 55 -9.05 -7.43 0.73
C ARG A 55 -10.36 -7.80 1.41
N GLY A 56 -10.40 -8.92 2.13
CA GLY A 56 -11.57 -9.30 2.94
C GLY A 56 -11.94 -8.19 3.93
N LEU A 57 -10.95 -7.71 4.70
CA LEU A 57 -11.14 -6.59 5.63
C LEU A 57 -11.59 -5.31 4.91
N ALA A 58 -10.97 -4.97 3.78
CA ALA A 58 -11.34 -3.79 3.01
C ALA A 58 -12.81 -3.84 2.54
N MET A 59 -13.30 -5.01 2.11
CA MET A 59 -14.69 -5.17 1.71
C MET A 59 -15.65 -5.03 2.89
N GLU A 60 -15.32 -5.60 4.05
CA GLU A 60 -16.11 -5.41 5.27
C GLU A 60 -16.20 -3.93 5.67
N LEU A 61 -15.09 -3.19 5.63
CA LEU A 61 -15.07 -1.75 5.90
C LEU A 61 -15.90 -0.97 4.89
N LEU A 62 -15.84 -1.33 3.60
CA LEU A 62 -16.64 -0.69 2.56
C LEU A 62 -18.14 -0.96 2.75
N TRP A 63 -18.54 -2.16 3.16
CA TRP A 63 -19.92 -2.46 3.51
C TRP A 63 -20.41 -1.63 4.69
N LEU A 64 -19.61 -1.51 5.76
CA LEU A 64 -19.95 -0.66 6.91
C LEU A 64 -20.08 0.83 6.52
N LEU A 65 -19.23 1.29 5.59
CA LEU A 65 -19.32 2.64 5.04
C LEU A 65 -20.61 2.83 4.21
N CYS A 66 -21.00 1.84 3.39
CA CYS A 66 -22.27 1.87 2.67
C CYS A 66 -23.45 1.99 3.63
N GLU A 67 -23.48 1.15 4.66
CA GLU A 67 -24.53 1.17 5.68
C GLU A 67 -24.61 2.54 6.37
N GLY A 68 -23.46 3.06 6.84
CA GLY A 68 -23.38 4.36 7.51
C GLY A 68 -23.79 5.55 6.64
N MET A 69 -23.66 5.43 5.31
CA MET A 69 -24.07 6.45 4.34
C MET A 69 -25.47 6.22 3.76
N GLY A 70 -26.16 5.11 4.13
CA GLY A 70 -27.45 4.75 3.56
C GLY A 70 -27.40 4.31 2.09
N LEU A 71 -26.23 3.85 1.63
CA LEU A 71 -26.05 3.29 0.30
C LEU A 71 -26.46 1.80 0.26
N PRO A 72 -26.79 1.26 -0.91
CA PRO A 72 -26.90 -0.19 -1.09
C PRO A 72 -25.63 -0.90 -0.62
N LEU A 73 -25.76 -2.03 0.08
CA LEU A 73 -24.60 -2.77 0.60
C LEU A 73 -23.69 -3.29 -0.54
N ASP A 74 -24.28 -3.55 -1.70
CA ASP A 74 -23.62 -3.97 -2.92
C ASP A 74 -23.10 -2.81 -3.78
N TYR A 75 -23.15 -1.57 -3.31
CA TYR A 75 -22.71 -0.39 -4.06
C TYR A 75 -21.26 -0.49 -4.57
N PHE A 76 -20.39 -1.13 -3.80
CA PHE A 76 -19.00 -1.41 -4.16
C PHE A 76 -18.76 -2.85 -4.65
N GLU A 77 -19.82 -3.67 -4.74
CA GLU A 77 -19.72 -5.04 -5.24
C GLU A 77 -19.69 -5.04 -6.79
N GLY A 78 -18.78 -5.84 -7.37
CA GLY A 78 -18.51 -5.84 -8.81
C GLY A 78 -17.03 -5.66 -9.08
N ASP A 79 -16.62 -4.44 -9.45
CA ASP A 79 -15.23 -4.04 -9.78
C ASP A 79 -14.20 -4.31 -8.67
N LEU A 80 -14.64 -4.63 -7.46
CA LEU A 80 -13.80 -4.94 -6.31
C LEU A 80 -13.79 -6.42 -5.89
N ARG A 81 -14.63 -7.29 -6.48
CA ARG A 81 -14.57 -8.74 -6.18
C ARG A 81 -13.34 -9.40 -6.82
N GLY A 82 -12.89 -8.87 -7.95
CA GLY A 82 -11.57 -9.11 -8.55
C GLY A 82 -11.05 -7.78 -9.11
N GLY A 83 -9.76 -7.66 -9.37
CA GLY A 83 -9.21 -6.42 -9.94
C GLY A 83 -7.77 -6.12 -9.53
N TYR A 84 -7.31 -4.94 -9.94
CA TYR A 84 -5.92 -4.52 -9.78
C TYR A 84 -5.60 -4.19 -8.32
N VAL A 85 -4.56 -4.82 -7.78
CA VAL A 85 -4.02 -4.58 -6.45
C VAL A 85 -2.65 -3.93 -6.59
N THR A 86 -2.40 -2.91 -5.78
CA THR A 86 -1.07 -2.39 -5.51
C THR A 86 -0.71 -2.66 -4.06
N LEU A 87 0.42 -3.34 -3.84
CA LEU A 87 0.98 -3.59 -2.52
C LEU A 87 2.35 -2.93 -2.43
N ASP A 88 2.51 -2.01 -1.49
CA ASP A 88 3.78 -1.33 -1.21
C ASP A 88 4.37 -1.82 0.11
N ILE A 89 5.57 -2.39 0.05
CA ILE A 89 6.35 -2.77 1.22
C ILE A 89 7.42 -1.70 1.40
N ASN A 90 7.19 -0.79 2.35
CA ASN A 90 8.11 0.31 2.62
C ASN A 90 9.05 -0.03 3.78
N HIS A 91 10.35 0.19 3.59
CA HIS A 91 11.36 0.12 4.63
C HIS A 91 11.98 1.51 4.83
N TYR A 92 11.83 2.05 6.03
CA TYR A 92 12.37 3.35 6.43
C TYR A 92 13.58 3.12 7.36
N PRO A 93 14.83 3.16 6.85
CA PRO A 93 15.99 2.96 7.69
C PRO A 93 16.21 4.15 8.65
N PRO A 94 16.98 3.99 9.74
CA PRO A 94 17.35 5.10 10.61
C PRO A 94 17.97 6.26 9.82
N CYS A 95 17.52 7.49 10.07
CA CYS A 95 18.03 8.67 9.40
C CYS A 95 18.99 9.45 10.31
N PRO A 96 20.21 9.81 9.85
CA PRO A 96 21.14 10.64 10.61
C PRO A 96 20.63 12.06 10.90
N ASN A 97 19.78 12.61 10.02
CA ASN A 97 19.23 13.95 10.19
C ASN A 97 17.77 14.03 9.72
N PRO A 98 16.81 13.61 10.56
CA PRO A 98 15.39 13.57 10.20
C PRO A 98 14.78 14.96 9.98
N SER A 99 15.42 16.05 10.44
CA SER A 99 14.89 17.41 10.30
C SER A 99 14.89 17.94 8.86
N ILE A 100 15.68 17.33 7.97
CA ILE A 100 15.84 17.74 6.57
C ILE A 100 15.52 16.61 5.58
N THR A 101 14.96 15.50 6.06
CA THR A 101 14.66 14.32 5.23
C THR A 101 13.23 13.85 5.46
N LEU A 102 12.57 13.41 4.40
CA LEU A 102 11.24 12.80 4.48
C LEU A 102 11.32 11.35 4.02
N GLY A 103 10.61 10.44 4.70
CA GLY A 103 10.45 9.07 4.25
C GLY A 103 9.54 8.96 3.02
N LEU A 104 8.47 9.74 2.98
CA LEU A 104 7.49 9.82 1.89
C LEU A 104 6.90 11.24 1.91
N PRO A 105 6.71 11.91 0.76
CA PRO A 105 6.15 13.25 0.74
C PRO A 105 4.67 13.23 1.18
N PRO A 106 4.14 14.37 1.64
CA PRO A 106 2.70 14.55 1.80
C PRO A 106 1.96 14.23 0.49
N HIS A 107 0.98 13.35 0.55
CA HIS A 107 0.17 12.95 -0.61
C HIS A 107 -1.20 12.42 -0.13
N CYS A 108 -2.10 12.21 -1.08
CA CYS A 108 -3.31 11.42 -0.90
C CYS A 108 -3.22 10.16 -1.75
N ASP A 109 -3.77 9.06 -1.24
CA ASP A 109 -3.88 7.83 -2.01
C ASP A 109 -4.85 8.02 -3.19
N ARG A 110 -4.53 7.37 -4.31
CA ARG A 110 -5.32 7.43 -5.55
C ARG A 110 -6.42 6.37 -5.61
N TYR A 111 -6.38 5.37 -4.73
CA TYR A 111 -7.28 4.23 -4.72
C TYR A 111 -8.42 4.42 -3.70
N LEU A 112 -9.46 3.60 -3.79
CA LEU A 112 -10.67 3.72 -2.98
C LEU A 112 -10.41 3.56 -1.47
N ILE A 113 -9.62 2.55 -1.09
CA ILE A 113 -9.29 2.25 0.30
C ILE A 113 -7.87 1.68 0.39
N ALA A 114 -7.11 2.15 1.38
CA ALA A 114 -5.78 1.65 1.69
C ALA A 114 -5.81 0.93 3.05
N ILE A 115 -5.30 -0.29 3.09
CA ILE A 115 -5.10 -1.05 4.34
C ILE A 115 -3.62 -1.04 4.65
N LEU A 116 -3.25 -0.39 5.75
CA LEU A 116 -1.87 -0.28 6.20
C LEU A 116 -1.62 -1.19 7.41
N LEU A 117 -0.59 -2.03 7.30
CA LEU A 117 0.01 -2.71 8.44
C LEU A 117 1.26 -1.93 8.88
N PRO A 118 1.19 -1.09 9.92
CA PRO A 118 2.33 -0.29 10.35
C PRO A 118 3.40 -1.15 11.03
N GLY A 119 4.65 -0.69 10.95
CA GLY A 119 5.74 -1.23 11.73
C GLY A 119 5.65 -0.87 13.21
N ARG A 120 6.64 -1.29 14.01
CA ARG A 120 6.72 -0.97 15.45
C ARG A 120 7.19 0.46 15.74
N VAL A 121 7.81 1.11 14.76
CA VAL A 121 8.35 2.47 14.90
C VAL A 121 7.32 3.44 14.33
N PRO A 122 6.88 4.45 15.10
CA PRO A 122 5.95 5.47 14.61
C PRO A 122 6.61 6.34 13.54
N GLY A 123 5.80 6.92 12.66
CA GLY A 123 6.29 7.79 11.58
C GLY A 123 5.27 8.11 10.50
N LEU A 124 4.09 7.47 10.51
CA LEU A 124 2.95 7.93 9.73
C LEU A 124 2.31 9.14 10.42
N GLU A 125 2.09 10.20 9.65
CA GLU A 125 1.36 11.39 10.06
C GLU A 125 0.26 11.69 9.02
N VAL A 126 -0.86 12.22 9.47
CA VAL A 126 -1.99 12.59 8.60
C VAL A 126 -2.26 14.08 8.75
N VAL A 127 -2.50 14.79 7.65
CA VAL A 127 -2.91 16.19 7.72
C VAL A 127 -4.42 16.27 7.88
N TYR A 128 -4.89 16.79 9.01
CA TYR A 128 -6.30 17.06 9.28
C TYR A 128 -6.52 18.55 9.50
N ARG A 129 -7.44 19.15 8.72
CA ARG A 129 -7.77 20.59 8.79
C ARG A 129 -6.53 21.51 8.73
N GLY A 130 -5.57 21.15 7.87
CA GLY A 130 -4.34 21.92 7.67
C GLY A 130 -3.29 21.77 8.77
N ARG A 131 -3.44 20.80 9.68
CA ARG A 131 -2.47 20.50 10.74
C ARG A 131 -2.06 19.04 10.68
N LEU A 132 -0.80 18.76 10.99
CA LEU A 132 -0.34 17.38 11.20
C LEU A 132 -1.00 16.84 12.47
N ASP A 133 -1.71 15.72 12.32
CA ASP A 133 -2.27 14.94 13.41
C ASP A 133 -1.18 14.00 13.93
N GLN A 134 -0.81 14.17 15.21
CA GLN A 134 0.27 13.42 15.85
C GLN A 134 -0.23 12.20 16.64
N GLY A 135 -1.53 11.92 16.58
CA GLY A 135 -2.17 10.83 17.34
C GLY A 135 -2.41 11.18 18.81
#